data_AF-A0A7C6F4W0-F1
#
_entry.id   AF-A0A7C6F4W0-F1
#
_cell.length_a   1.000
_cell.length_b   1.000
_cell.length_c   1.000
_cell.angle_alpha   90.00
_cell.angle_beta   90.00
_cell.angle_gamma   90.00
#
_symmetry.space_group_name_H-M   'P 1'
#
loop_
_entity.id
_entity.type
_entity.pdbx_description
1 polymer ?
#
loop_
_entity_poly.entity_id
_entity_poly.type
_entity_poly.pdbx_seq_one_letter_code
_entity_poly.pdbx_strand_id
1 'polypeptide(L)'
;TLAGFHALNYAMFELAHAYHQKGMPAYAAMQEAEFAAEAKGYRATAHQRFVGTGYFDEVAQVISSGEASTAALRGSTEEEQFDPQPAGAHR
;
A
#
# COMPACT_ATOMS: atom_id res chain seq x y z
N THR A 1 3.53 23.23 -16.73
CA THR A 1 3.75 22.03 -17.58
C THR A 1 4.87 21.19 -16.95
N LEU A 2 5.04 19.91 -17.30
CA LEU A 2 6.12 19.01 -16.81
C LEU A 2 6.21 18.69 -15.29
N ALA A 3 5.26 19.10 -14.46
CA ALA A 3 5.30 18.80 -13.01
C ALA A 3 5.43 17.29 -12.70
N GLY A 4 4.67 16.45 -13.40
CA GLY A 4 4.77 14.98 -13.24
C GLY A 4 6.13 14.41 -13.66
N PHE A 5 6.77 14.98 -14.69
CA PHE A 5 8.11 14.56 -15.13
C PHE A 5 9.15 14.82 -14.03
N HIS A 6 9.16 16.02 -13.45
CA HIS A 6 10.11 16.36 -12.39
C HIS A 6 9.84 15.56 -11.10
N ALA A 7 8.58 15.44 -10.68
CA ALA A 7 8.23 14.70 -9.46
C ALA A 7 8.64 13.22 -9.54
N LEU A 8 8.31 12.54 -10.65
CA LEU A 8 8.61 11.12 -10.84
C LEU A 8 10.11 10.86 -10.90
N ASN A 9 10.85 11.61 -11.73
CA ASN A 9 12.27 11.38 -11.91
C ASN A 9 13.08 11.72 -10.65
N TYR A 10 12.75 12.83 -9.98
CA TYR A 10 13.47 13.25 -8.78
C TYR A 10 13.25 12.28 -7.61
N ALA A 11 12.00 11.89 -7.33
CA ALA A 11 11.69 10.96 -6.25
C ALA A 11 12.40 9.61 -6.43
N MET A 12 12.42 9.07 -7.65
CA MET A 12 13.10 7.81 -7.94
C MET A 12 14.63 7.93 -7.86
N PHE A 13 15.21 9.05 -8.32
CA PHE A 13 16.65 9.29 -8.21
C PHE A 13 17.10 9.33 -6.74
N GLU A 14 16.38 10.08 -5.89
CA GLU A 14 16.68 10.16 -4.45
C GLU A 14 16.56 8.78 -3.78
N LEU A 15 15.51 8.02 -4.08
CA LEU A 15 15.33 6.66 -3.55
C LEU A 15 16.49 5.74 -3.98
N ALA A 16 16.84 5.72 -5.27
CA ALA A 16 17.91 4.87 -5.79
C ALA A 16 19.27 5.24 -5.20
N HIS A 17 19.55 6.54 -5.07
CA HIS A 17 20.81 7.04 -4.48
C HIS A 17 20.92 6.68 -2.99
N ALA A 18 19.84 6.83 -2.22
CA ALA A 18 19.79 6.44 -0.82
C ALA A 18 19.86 4.92 -0.64
N TYR A 19 19.18 4.15 -1.51
CA TYR A 19 19.20 2.69 -1.48
C TYR A 19 20.58 2.13 -1.81
N HIS A 20 21.32 2.72 -2.76
CA HIS A 20 22.71 2.36 -3.03
C HIS A 20 23.60 2.50 -1.79
N GLN A 21 23.37 3.51 -0.96
CA GLN A 21 24.18 3.79 0.23
C GLN A 21 23.75 3.00 1.46
N LYS A 22 22.43 2.79 1.64
CA LYS A 22 21.86 2.32 2.91
C LYS A 22 21.05 1.04 2.78
N GLY A 23 20.71 0.59 1.58
CA GLY A 23 19.83 -0.55 1.33
C GLY A 23 18.41 -0.33 1.85
N MET A 24 17.81 -1.38 2.42
CA MET A 24 16.43 -1.37 2.92
C MET A 24 16.06 -0.22 3.87
N PRO A 25 16.93 0.29 4.77
CA PRO A 25 16.66 1.51 5.53
C PRO A 25 16.20 2.72 4.70
N ALA A 26 16.66 2.87 3.46
CA ALA A 26 16.19 3.93 2.57
C ALA A 26 14.74 3.72 2.13
N TYR A 27 14.39 2.48 1.79
CA TYR A 27 13.03 2.11 1.42
C TYR A 27 12.07 2.21 2.62
N ALA A 28 12.51 1.73 3.79
CA ALA A 28 11.73 1.84 5.03
C ALA A 28 11.45 3.31 5.39
N ALA A 29 12.41 4.22 5.22
CA ALA A 29 12.18 5.65 5.45
C ALA A 29 11.13 6.24 4.49
N MET A 30 11.09 5.78 3.24
CA MET A 30 10.03 6.14 2.28
C MET A 30 8.67 5.60 2.76
N GLN A 31 8.61 4.34 3.18
CA GLN A 31 7.38 3.71 3.68
C GLN A 31 6.84 4.40 4.96
N GLU A 32 7.72 4.78 5.90
CA GLU A 32 7.34 5.58 7.07
C GLU A 32 6.78 6.95 6.69
N ALA A 33 7.32 7.57 5.65
CA ALA A 33 6.78 8.83 5.13
C ALA A 33 5.38 8.63 4.50
N GLU A 34 5.10 7.48 3.89
CA GLU A 34 3.76 7.11 3.40
C GLU A 34 2.77 6.95 4.56
N PHE A 35 3.13 6.20 5.60
CA PHE A 35 2.30 6.06 6.82
C PHE A 35 2.01 7.42 7.46
N ALA A 36 3.03 8.28 7.59
CA ALA A 36 2.85 9.64 8.13
C ALA A 36 1.94 10.52 7.27
N ALA A 37 1.88 10.27 5.95
CA ALA A 37 1.02 10.98 5.02
C ALA A 37 -0.45 10.52 5.07
N GLU A 38 -0.76 9.38 5.68
CA GLU A 38 -2.14 8.91 5.83
C GLU A 38 -3.00 9.88 6.65
N ALA A 39 -2.41 10.55 7.65
CA ALA A 39 -3.06 11.63 8.40
C ALA A 39 -3.48 12.83 7.52
N LYS A 40 -2.94 12.92 6.30
CA LYS A 40 -3.28 13.93 5.28
C LYS A 40 -4.18 13.39 4.16
N GLY A 41 -4.63 12.13 4.28
CA GLY A 41 -5.48 11.47 3.29
C GLY A 41 -4.73 10.68 2.21
N TYR A 42 -3.42 10.45 2.34
CA TYR A 42 -2.73 9.47 1.48
C TYR A 42 -3.25 8.06 1.78
N ARG A 43 -3.41 7.23 0.75
CA ARG A 43 -4.02 5.88 0.89
C ARG A 43 -3.26 4.77 0.16
N ALA A 44 -2.17 5.09 -0.55
CA ALA A 44 -1.50 4.12 -1.40
C ALA A 44 -0.53 3.21 -0.65
N THR A 45 -0.33 3.42 0.67
CA THR A 45 0.44 2.50 1.53
C THR A 45 -0.15 1.09 1.51
N ALA A 46 -1.48 1.00 1.61
CA ALA A 46 -2.27 -0.20 1.34
C ALA A 46 -2.52 -0.32 -0.18
N HIS A 47 -1.47 -0.67 -0.91
CA HIS A 47 -1.44 -0.62 -2.36
C HIS A 47 -2.39 -1.63 -3.04
N GLN A 48 -2.69 -2.79 -2.44
CA GLN A 48 -3.67 -3.76 -2.98
C GLN A 48 -5.07 -3.14 -3.00
N ARG A 49 -5.51 -2.60 -1.86
CA ARG A 49 -6.79 -1.86 -1.79
C ARG A 49 -6.78 -0.65 -2.72
N PHE A 50 -5.67 0.09 -2.78
CA PHE A 50 -5.57 1.30 -3.61
C PHE A 50 -5.75 1.02 -5.10
N VAL A 51 -5.23 -0.11 -5.61
CA VAL A 51 -5.39 -0.50 -7.02
C VAL A 51 -6.69 -1.26 -7.31
N GLY A 52 -7.56 -1.41 -6.31
CA GLY A 52 -8.90 -1.96 -6.48
C GLY A 52 -9.02 -3.46 -6.28
N THR A 53 -8.06 -4.14 -5.62
CA THR A 53 -8.17 -5.59 -5.34
C THR A 53 -9.49 -5.94 -4.65
N GLY A 54 -9.94 -5.13 -3.68
CA GLY A 54 -11.23 -5.35 -3.01
C GLY A 54 -12.45 -5.15 -3.92
N TYR A 55 -12.38 -4.21 -4.86
CA TYR A 55 -13.43 -4.02 -5.85
C TYR A 55 -13.55 -5.25 -6.76
N PHE A 56 -12.43 -5.81 -7.21
CA PHE A 56 -12.46 -7.01 -8.06
C PHE A 56 -12.82 -8.28 -7.27
N ASP A 57 -12.50 -8.36 -5.99
CA ASP A 57 -13.02 -9.41 -5.09
C ASP A 57 -14.54 -9.34 -5.00
N GLU A 58 -15.13 -8.15 -4.81
CA GLU A 58 -16.58 -7.97 -4.80
C GLU A 58 -17.22 -8.38 -6.14
N VAL A 59 -16.63 -7.99 -7.27
CA VAL A 59 -17.07 -8.42 -8.60
C VAL A 59 -17.05 -9.95 -8.72
N ALA A 60 -15.97 -10.60 -8.27
CA ALA A 60 -15.86 -12.06 -8.29
C ALA A 60 -16.92 -12.73 -7.40
N GLN A 61 -17.21 -12.15 -6.23
CA GLN A 61 -18.27 -12.64 -5.37
C GLN A 61 -19.66 -12.50 -6.00
N VAL A 62 -19.96 -11.37 -6.66
CA VAL A 62 -21.25 -11.21 -7.37
C VAL A 62 -21.39 -12.23 -8.50
N ILE A 63 -20.36 -12.43 -9.33
CA ILE A 63 -20.39 -13.38 -10.46
C ILE A 63 -20.59 -14.83 -9.97
N SER A 64 -19.94 -15.19 -8.87
CA SER A 64 -20.01 -16.53 -8.29
C SER A 64 -21.21 -16.75 -7.37
N SER A 65 -22.15 -15.81 -7.29
CA SER A 65 -23.26 -15.87 -6.32
C SER A 65 -22.80 -16.03 -4.86
N GLY A 66 -21.63 -15.49 -4.53
CA GLY A 66 -21.02 -15.53 -3.19
C GLY A 66 -20.18 -16.77 -2.89
N GLU A 67 -19.91 -17.62 -3.87
CA GLU A 67 -19.17 -18.87 -3.69
C GLU A 67 -17.68 -18.79 -4.06
N ALA A 68 -17.15 -17.61 -4.41
CA ALA A 68 -15.74 -17.48 -4.78
C ALA A 68 -14.83 -17.77 -3.57
N SER A 69 -13.96 -18.77 -3.73
CA SER A 69 -12.95 -19.18 -2.74
C SER A 69 -11.54 -18.64 -3.02
N THR A 70 -11.38 -17.88 -4.10
CA THR A 70 -10.10 -17.35 -4.60
C THR A 70 -10.06 -15.82 -4.58
N ALA A 71 -10.77 -15.18 -3.65
CA ALA A 71 -10.63 -13.74 -3.40
C ALA A 71 -9.20 -13.41 -2.93
N ALA A 72 -8.69 -12.24 -3.31
CA ALA A 72 -7.29 -11.90 -3.20
C ALA A 72 -6.94 -11.09 -1.94
N LEU A 73 -7.84 -10.26 -1.41
CA LEU A 73 -7.56 -9.46 -0.21
C LEU A 73 -7.52 -10.31 1.07
N ARG A 74 -8.45 -11.27 1.19
CA ARG A 74 -8.56 -12.12 2.37
C ARG A 74 -7.32 -13.01 2.48
N GLY A 75 -6.62 -12.93 3.61
CA GLY A 75 -5.36 -13.66 3.84
C GLY A 75 -4.16 -13.06 3.10
N SER A 76 -4.27 -11.83 2.59
CA SER A 76 -3.12 -11.10 2.04
C SER A 76 -2.25 -10.52 3.16
N THR A 77 -0.96 -10.32 2.89
CA THR A 77 -0.07 -9.64 3.82
C THR A 77 -0.50 -8.19 4.10
N GLU A 78 -1.25 -7.56 3.18
CA GLU A 78 -1.82 -6.24 3.40
C GLU A 78 -2.89 -6.27 4.50
N GLU A 79 -3.82 -7.24 4.46
CA GLU A 79 -4.82 -7.45 5.53
C GLU A 79 -4.13 -7.73 6.88
N GLU A 80 -3.05 -8.52 6.88
CA GLU A 80 -2.37 -8.93 8.12
C GLU A 80 -1.48 -7.84 8.73
N GLN A 81 -0.87 -6.96 7.91
CA GLN A 81 0.23 -6.08 8.36
C GLN A 81 -0.06 -4.58 8.20
N PHE A 82 -1.11 -4.19 7.46
CA PHE A 82 -1.41 -2.79 7.14
C PHE A 82 -2.79 -2.32 7.59
N ASP A 83 -3.66 -3.23 8.06
CA ASP A 83 -4.88 -2.80 8.75
C ASP A 83 -4.53 -2.31 10.17
N PRO A 84 -5.05 -1.15 10.60
CA PRO A 84 -4.84 -0.68 11.96
C PRO A 84 -5.47 -1.69 12.92
N GLN A 85 -4.62 -2.41 13.65
CA GLN A 85 -5.06 -3.27 14.74
C GLN A 85 -5.91 -2.42 15.70
N PRO A 86 -7.10 -2.88 16.13
CA PRO A 86 -7.93 -2.09 17.02
C PRO A 86 -7.14 -1.74 18.27
N ALA A 87 -7.08 -0.46 18.60
CA ALA A 87 -6.44 0.04 19.81
C ALA A 87 -7.09 -0.61 21.04
N GLY A 88 -6.48 -1.67 21.58
CA GLY A 88 -6.91 -2.33 22.81
C GLY A 88 -7.13 -3.84 22.69
N ALA A 89 -6.06 -4.61 22.54
CA ALA A 89 -6.06 -6.04 22.83
C ALA A 89 -4.72 -6.52 23.40
N HIS A 90 -4.16 -5.77 24.35
CA HIS A 90 -3.18 -6.30 25.29
C HIS A 90 -3.77 -6.17 26.70
N ARG A 91 -4.31 -7.28 27.20
CA ARG A 91 -4.29 -7.61 28.62
C ARG A 91 -3.12 -8.56 28.84
#